data_AF-A0A962QED4-F1
#
_entry.id   AF-A0A962QED4-F1
#
_cell.length_a   1.000
_cell.length_b   1.000
_cell.length_c   1.000
_cell.angle_alpha   90.00
_cell.angle_beta   90.00
_cell.angle_gamma   90.00
#
_symmetry.space_group_name_H-M   'P 1'
#
loop_
_entity.id
_entity.type
_entity.pdbx_description
1 polymer ?
#
loop_
_entity_poly.entity_id
_entity_poly.type
_entity_poly.pdbx_seq_one_letter_code
_entity_poly.pdbx_strand_id
1 'polypeptide(L)'
;MTENSIANDRLAVRRVAIDTYRENVAYLHRDCPLYRAERFQALAKIAVSCDGKRILAVLNVVDDDTIVSADQLGLSEQAFSQLDAAEFSKVQVAQAEPPHSM
;
A
#
# COMPACT_ATOMS: atom_id res chain seq x y z
N MET A 1 4.45 -31.97 0.08
CA MET A 1 4.09 -31.03 1.18
C MET A 1 5.02 -29.84 1.05
N THR A 2 4.56 -28.77 0.41
CA THR A 2 5.29 -27.49 0.37
C THR A 2 4.28 -26.38 0.11
N GLU A 3 3.53 -25.99 1.14
CA GLU A 3 2.75 -24.75 1.17
C GLU A 3 3.72 -23.59 1.33
N ASN A 4 4.24 -23.08 0.22
CA ASN A 4 5.26 -22.03 0.24
C ASN A 4 4.60 -20.63 0.27
N SER A 5 4.37 -20.14 1.49
CA SER A 5 4.28 -18.71 1.90
C SER A 5 3.34 -17.76 1.12
N ILE A 6 2.05 -17.75 1.47
CA ILE A 6 1.09 -16.67 1.10
C ILE A 6 1.02 -15.59 2.21
N ALA A 7 1.96 -15.56 3.16
CA ALA A 7 1.74 -14.90 4.45
C ALA A 7 2.22 -13.44 4.60
N ASN A 8 2.92 -12.82 3.63
CA ASN A 8 3.59 -11.53 3.89
C ASN A 8 3.22 -10.32 3.02
N ASP A 9 2.28 -10.43 2.07
CA ASP A 9 1.85 -9.29 1.24
C ASP A 9 0.62 -8.54 1.81
N ARG A 10 0.30 -8.78 3.10
CA ARG A 10 -0.86 -8.17 3.77
C ARG A 10 -0.45 -7.19 4.86
N LEU A 11 -0.78 -5.93 4.66
CA LEU A 11 -0.53 -4.85 5.62
C LEU A 11 -1.83 -4.38 6.27
N ALA A 12 -1.76 -3.88 7.49
CA ALA A 12 -2.89 -3.19 8.10
C ALA A 12 -3.03 -1.80 7.48
N VAL A 13 -4.18 -1.46 6.91
CA VAL A 13 -4.37 -0.13 6.33
C VAL A 13 -4.55 0.92 7.42
N ARG A 14 -3.94 2.09 7.25
CA ARG A 14 -4.10 3.23 8.15
C ARG A 14 -4.44 4.47 7.35
N ARG A 15 -5.34 5.30 7.89
CA ARG A 15 -5.59 6.61 7.30
C ARG A 15 -4.49 7.57 7.71
N VAL A 16 -3.83 8.17 6.72
CA VAL A 16 -2.84 9.23 6.91
C VAL A 16 -3.54 10.54 6.55
N ALA A 17 -3.62 11.46 7.52
CA ALA A 17 -4.32 12.75 7.39
C ALA A 17 -3.53 13.76 6.53
N ILE A 18 -3.22 13.35 5.29
CA ILE A 18 -2.57 14.16 4.27
C ILE A 18 -3.52 14.19 3.07
N ASP A 19 -3.92 15.39 2.68
CA ASP A 19 -4.63 15.65 1.44
C ASP A 19 -3.63 15.76 0.29
N THR A 20 -3.71 14.82 -0.65
CA THR A 20 -2.88 14.77 -1.87
C THR A 20 -3.68 15.18 -3.12
N TYR A 21 -4.80 15.87 -2.89
CA TYR A 21 -5.74 16.41 -3.86
C TYR A 21 -6.42 15.40 -4.78
N ARG A 22 -5.77 15.01 -5.89
CA ARG A 22 -6.33 14.08 -6.89
C ARG A 22 -5.48 12.83 -7.09
N GLU A 23 -4.34 12.76 -6.42
CA GLU A 23 -3.43 11.64 -6.53
C GLU A 23 -3.61 10.72 -5.33
N ASN A 24 -3.90 9.44 -5.58
CA ASN A 24 -3.87 8.44 -4.53
C ASN A 24 -2.41 8.19 -4.14
N VAL A 25 -2.07 8.39 -2.86
CA VAL A 25 -0.72 8.16 -2.34
C VAL A 25 -0.78 7.12 -1.24
N ALA A 26 0.12 6.16 -1.33
CA ALA A 26 0.37 5.16 -0.32
C ALA A 26 1.74 5.39 0.33
N TYR A 27 1.84 5.13 1.62
CA TYR A 27 3.04 5.32 2.42
C TYR A 27 3.45 3.97 3.02
N LEU A 28 4.70 3.57 2.79
CA LEU A 28 5.34 2.47 3.48
C LEU A 28 6.45 2.98 4.38
N HIS A 29 6.59 2.37 5.55
CA HIS A 29 7.79 2.56 6.35
C HIS A 29 8.99 1.92 5.64
N ARG A 30 10.19 2.51 5.74
CA ARG A 30 11.41 1.95 5.13
C ARG A 30 11.73 0.54 5.63
N ASP A 31 11.42 0.25 6.89
CA ASP A 31 11.62 -1.07 7.49
C ASP A 31 10.49 -2.07 7.19
N CYS A 32 9.48 -1.67 6.41
CA CYS A 32 8.42 -2.58 5.99
C CYS A 32 9.04 -3.76 5.21
N PRO A 33 8.76 -5.03 5.59
CA PRO A 33 9.29 -6.20 4.91
C PRO A 33 8.97 -6.23 3.40
N LEU A 34 7.82 -5.65 3.01
CA LEU A 34 7.46 -5.51 1.61
C LEU A 34 8.39 -4.54 0.88
N TYR A 35 8.63 -3.36 1.43
CA TYR A 35 9.56 -2.40 0.83
C TYR A 35 10.99 -2.95 0.77
N ARG A 36 11.43 -3.70 1.79
CA ARG A 36 12.77 -4.32 1.80
C ARG A 36 12.95 -5.39 0.73
N ALA A 37 11.88 -5.98 0.21
CA ALA A 37 11.98 -6.82 -0.97
C ALA A 37 12.30 -5.92 -2.19
N GLU A 38 13.39 -6.22 -2.91
CA GLU A 38 13.89 -5.44 -4.05
C GLU A 38 12.79 -5.10 -5.08
N ARG A 39 11.79 -5.98 -5.22
CA ARG A 39 10.62 -5.81 -6.10
C ARG A 39 9.75 -4.58 -5.81
N PHE A 40 9.81 -4.00 -4.61
CA PHE A 40 9.02 -2.83 -4.21
C PHE A 40 9.85 -1.53 -4.13
N GLN A 41 11.18 -1.62 -4.10
CA GLN A 41 12.05 -0.43 -4.04
C GLN A 41 12.07 0.35 -5.36
N ALA A 42 11.86 -0.33 -6.48
CA ALA A 42 11.86 0.27 -7.81
C ALA A 42 10.47 0.74 -8.28
N LEU A 43 9.43 0.58 -7.47
CA LEU A 43 8.05 0.86 -7.89
C LEU A 43 7.67 2.32 -7.68
N ALA A 44 7.19 2.95 -8.76
CA ALA A 44 6.52 4.25 -8.67
C ALA A 44 5.03 4.12 -8.27
N LYS A 45 4.37 3.01 -8.63
CA LYS A 45 2.94 2.78 -8.39
C LYS A 45 2.65 1.35 -7.95
N ILE A 46 1.68 1.22 -7.06
CA ILE A 46 1.17 -0.05 -6.53
C ILE A 46 -0.34 -0.16 -6.73
N ALA A 47 -0.83 -1.39 -6.74
CA ALA A 47 -2.23 -1.71 -6.58
C ALA A 47 -2.50 -2.13 -5.13
N VAL A 48 -3.54 -1.55 -4.54
CA VAL A 48 -4.01 -1.89 -3.18
C VAL A 48 -5.42 -2.44 -3.29
N SER A 49 -5.68 -3.59 -2.68
CA SER A 49 -7.00 -4.22 -2.69
C SER A 49 -7.49 -4.64 -1.30
N CYS A 50 -8.79 -4.47 -1.09
CA CYS A 50 -9.53 -4.86 0.11
C CYS A 50 -10.96 -5.22 -0.29
N ASP A 51 -11.48 -6.37 0.13
CA ASP A 51 -12.90 -6.74 -0.03
C ASP A 51 -13.50 -6.48 -1.43
N GLY A 52 -12.75 -6.85 -2.47
CA GLY A 52 -13.17 -6.68 -3.87
C GLY A 52 -12.98 -5.28 -4.45
N LYS A 53 -12.60 -4.29 -3.64
CA LYS A 53 -12.20 -2.94 -4.08
C LYS A 53 -10.71 -2.92 -4.39
N ARG A 54 -10.33 -2.09 -5.37
CA ARG A 54 -8.95 -1.91 -5.81
C ARG A 54 -8.70 -0.45 -6.18
N ILE A 55 -7.59 0.09 -5.70
CA ILE A 55 -7.08 1.40 -6.10
C ILE A 55 -5.66 1.28 -6.63
N LEU A 56 -5.26 2.23 -7.49
CA LEU A 56 -3.85 2.47 -7.82
C LEU A 56 -3.35 3.65 -7.01
N ALA A 57 -2.14 3.55 -6.46
CA ALA A 57 -1.53 4.62 -5.67
C ALA A 57 -0.05 4.77 -6.01
N VAL A 58 0.44 6.01 -5.96
CA VAL A 58 1.89 6.30 -5.95
C VAL A 58 2.46 5.87 -4.61
N LEU A 59 3.62 5.22 -4.64
CA LEU A 59 4.28 4.75 -3.43
C LEU A 59 5.31 5.77 -2.93
N ASN A 60 5.09 6.28 -1.72
CA ASN A 60 6.05 7.08 -0.97
C ASN A 60 6.60 6.27 0.20
N VAL A 61 7.85 6.54 0.57
CA VAL A 61 8.54 5.88 1.68
C VAL A 61 8.73 6.89 2.79
N VAL A 62 8.48 6.47 4.03
CA VAL A 62 8.67 7.30 5.22
C VAL A 62 9.55 6.57 6.23
N ASP A 63 10.21 7.35 7.09
CA ASP A 63 11.13 6.89 8.14
C ASP A 63 10.57 7.12 9.55
N ASP A 64 9.40 7.75 9.67
CA ASP A 64 8.78 8.11 10.95
C ASP A 64 7.61 7.16 11.26
N ASP A 65 7.79 6.31 12.27
CA ASP A 65 6.80 5.35 12.76
C ASP A 65 5.48 5.99 13.23
N THR A 66 5.47 7.29 13.54
CA THR A 66 4.25 8.01 13.91
C THR A 66 3.33 8.24 12.71
N ILE A 67 3.89 8.28 11.49
CA ILE A 67 3.14 8.40 10.24
C ILE A 67 2.56 7.03 9.85
N VAL A 68 3.41 6.01 9.76
CA VAL A 68 3.02 4.63 9.44
C VAL A 68 4.04 3.66 10.04
N SER A 69 3.57 2.59 10.68
CA SER A 69 4.44 1.56 11.24
C SER A 69 4.86 0.54 10.17
N ALA A 70 5.92 -0.24 10.43
CA ALA A 70 6.48 -1.22 9.48
C ALA A 70 5.51 -2.31 9.00
N ASP A 71 4.42 -2.58 9.72
CA ASP A 71 3.38 -3.57 9.38
C ASP A 71 2.11 -2.93 8.78
N GLN A 72 2.15 -1.62 8.51
CA GLN A 72 1.04 -0.84 8.01
C GLN A 72 1.27 -0.31 6.59
N LEU A 73 0.16 -0.08 5.89
CA LEU A 73 0.11 0.71 4.67
C LEU A 73 -0.67 1.99 4.97
N GLY A 74 0.01 3.12 4.96
CA GLY A 74 -0.64 4.42 5.09
C GLY A 74 -1.28 4.80 3.76
N LEU A 75 -2.50 5.32 3.78
CA LEU A 75 -3.16 5.88 2.60
C LEU A 75 -3.52 7.35 2.86
N SER A 76 -3.31 8.21 1.85
CA SER A 76 -3.83 9.58 1.87
C SER A 76 -5.35 9.60 2.02
N GLU A 77 -5.92 10.73 2.43
CA GLU A 77 -7.35 10.80 2.77
C GLU A 77 -8.26 10.35 1.61
N GLN A 78 -7.94 10.78 0.39
CA GLN A 78 -8.68 10.39 -0.81
C GLN A 78 -8.52 8.90 -1.12
N ALA A 79 -7.30 8.35 -1.03
CA ALA A 79 -7.03 6.95 -1.31
C ALA A 79 -7.74 6.03 -0.30
N PHE A 80 -7.71 6.38 0.99
CA PHE A 80 -8.39 5.64 2.04
C PHE A 80 -9.91 5.65 1.83
N SER A 81 -10.48 6.81 1.50
CA SER A 81 -11.91 6.97 1.19
C SER A 81 -12.34 6.15 -0.03
N GLN A 82 -11.55 6.13 -1.10
CA GLN A 82 -11.85 5.33 -2.31
C GLN A 82 -11.74 3.83 -2.08
N LEU A 83 -10.77 3.39 -1.28
CA LEU A 83 -10.64 1.99 -0.92
C LEU A 83 -11.81 1.54 -0.03
N ASP A 84 -12.41 2.46 0.73
CA ASP A 84 -13.59 2.26 1.58
C ASP A 84 -13.44 0.98 2.42
N ALA A 85 -12.31 0.93 3.12
CA ALA A 85 -11.89 -0.13 4.03
C ALA A 85 -11.93 0.40 5.47
N ALA A 86 -12.19 -0.50 6.42
CA ALA A 86 -12.07 -0.17 7.84
C ALA A 86 -10.59 0.05 8.21
N GLU A 87 -10.33 1.00 9.11
CA GLU A 87 -8.98 1.21 9.60
C GLU A 87 -8.45 -0.08 10.27
N PHE A 88 -7.18 -0.38 10.03
CA PHE A 88 -6.47 -1.60 10.39
C PHE A 88 -6.94 -2.89 9.71
N SER A 89 -7.86 -2.84 8.74
CA SER A 89 -8.17 -4.00 7.91
C SER A 89 -6.95 -4.45 7.10
N LYS A 90 -6.90 -5.75 6.78
CA LYS A 90 -5.79 -6.32 6.02
C LYS A 90 -5.99 -6.09 4.53
N VAL A 91 -5.07 -5.35 3.93
CA VAL A 91 -5.06 -5.04 2.50
C VAL A 91 -3.94 -5.80 1.80
N GLN A 92 -4.16 -6.16 0.53
CA GLN A 92 -3.12 -6.75 -0.32
C GLN A 92 -2.43 -5.66 -1.14
N VAL A 93 -1.12 -5.78 -1.28
CA VAL A 93 -0.31 -4.88 -2.09
C VAL A 93 0.33 -5.67 -3.24
N ALA A 94 0.17 -5.17 -4.46
CA ALA A 94 0.77 -5.73 -5.67
C ALA A 94 1.42 -4.63 -6.51
N GLN A 95 2.34 -5.01 -7.40
CA GLN A 95 2.82 -4.08 -8.42
C GLN A 95 1.65 -3.60 -9.28
N ALA A 96 1.61 -2.31 -9.59
CA ALA A 96 0.71 -1.84 -10.63
C ALA A 96 1.16 -2.44 -11.97
N GLU A 97 0.25 -3.07 -12.69
CA GLU A 97 0.54 -3.47 -14.07
C GLU A 97 0.82 -2.22 -14.90
N PRO A 98 1.80 -2.26 -15.83
CA PRO A 98 2.00 -1.15 -16.75
C PRO A 98 0.66 -0.86 -17.45
N PRO A 99 0.31 0.41 -17.69
CA PRO A 99 -0.87 0.70 -18.48
C PRO A 99 -0.78 -0.08 -19.78
N HIS A 100 -1.85 -0.79 -20.14
CA HIS A 100 -1.97 -1.35 -21.49
C HIS A 100 -1.99 -0.16 -22.45
N SER A 101 -0.84 0.14 -23.06
CA SER A 101 -0.76 1.18 -24.10
C SER A 101 -1.74 0.82 -25.23
N MET A 102 -2.57 1.78 -25.60
CA MET A 102 -3.30 1.83 -26.87
C MET A 102 -2.43 2.51 -27.94
#